data_AF-A0A5C6YLF2-F1
#
_entry.id   AF-A0A5C6YLF2-F1
#
_cell.length_a   1.000
_cell.length_b   1.000
_cell.length_c   1.000
_cell.angle_alpha   90.00
_cell.angle_beta   90.00
_cell.angle_gamma   90.00
#
_symmetry.space_group_name_H-M   'P 1'
#
loop_
_entity.id
_entity.type
_entity.pdbx_description
1 polymer ?
#
loop_
_entity_poly.entity_id
_entity_poly.type
_entity_poly.pdbx_seq_one_letter_code
_entity_poly.pdbx_strand_id
1 'polypeptide(L)'
;AAWREVARGELKVDSFSVNGRWVPWYNLHKTFAGLRDAWQLTREPLAREMLIDLGAWALALLEPLSDAQLQDLMRAEHGGMNEVFADIAAMSGGARYLRLAERFSHRAILDPLRGPRDALTGLHANTQIPKVIGFARIAEERDPGAADKDWLAPARFFWTTVRERRSVAIGGNSVREHFHPLTDFQPMLDEVEGPETCNTYNMLKLTELLHAHAAGDEERARYADYYERALFNHVLASQHPAGGFVYFTPMRPNHYRVYSQVDLGMWCCVGSGLESHARHG
;
A
#
# COMPACT_ATOMS: atom_id res chain seq x y z
N ALA A 1 -26.08 2.44 -0.39
CA ALA A 1 -26.41 2.82 -1.79
C ALA A 1 -25.25 2.43 -2.72
N ALA A 2 -24.05 2.97 -2.50
CA ALA A 2 -22.86 2.74 -3.35
C ALA A 2 -22.59 1.27 -3.71
N TRP A 3 -22.55 0.35 -2.74
CA TRP A 3 -22.29 -1.07 -3.05
C TRP A 3 -23.38 -1.75 -3.90
N ARG A 4 -24.63 -1.28 -3.83
CA ARG A 4 -25.72 -1.82 -4.68
C ARG A 4 -25.56 -1.38 -6.14
N GLU A 5 -25.05 -0.18 -6.38
CA GLU A 5 -24.74 0.32 -7.72
C GLU A 5 -23.52 -0.40 -8.30
N VAL A 6 -22.46 -0.57 -7.48
CA VAL A 6 -21.28 -1.39 -7.85
C VAL A 6 -21.69 -2.81 -8.22
N ALA A 7 -22.58 -3.45 -7.44
CA ALA A 7 -23.08 -4.80 -7.74
C ALA A 7 -23.80 -4.92 -9.10
N ARG A 8 -24.41 -3.83 -9.56
CA ARG A 8 -25.07 -3.76 -10.88
C ARG A 8 -24.12 -3.33 -12.00
N GLY A 9 -22.84 -3.09 -11.69
CA GLY A 9 -21.86 -2.58 -12.64
C GLY A 9 -22.06 -1.11 -13.01
N GLU A 10 -22.84 -0.36 -12.24
CA GLU A 10 -23.07 1.07 -12.41
C GLU A 10 -21.92 1.86 -11.77
N LEU A 11 -20.85 2.08 -12.54
CA LEU A 11 -19.60 2.67 -12.04
C LEU A 11 -19.41 4.11 -12.52
N LYS A 12 -19.27 5.04 -11.58
CA LYS A 12 -18.79 6.42 -11.79
C LYS A 12 -17.53 6.59 -10.96
N VAL A 13 -16.38 6.51 -11.61
CA VAL A 13 -15.08 6.38 -10.94
C VAL A 13 -14.15 7.53 -11.31
N ASP A 14 -13.59 8.18 -10.29
CA ASP A 14 -12.48 9.13 -10.35
C ASP A 14 -11.33 8.63 -9.48
N SER A 15 -10.15 9.28 -9.51
CA SER A 15 -8.95 8.83 -8.79
C SER A 15 -9.17 8.60 -7.29
N PHE A 16 -10.10 9.33 -6.67
CA PHE A 16 -10.41 9.22 -5.23
C PHE A 16 -11.90 8.98 -4.96
N SER A 17 -12.72 8.65 -5.96
CA SER A 17 -14.16 8.54 -5.78
C SER A 17 -14.76 7.35 -6.52
N VAL A 18 -15.66 6.64 -5.86
CA VAL A 18 -16.56 5.66 -6.49
C VAL A 18 -17.99 6.04 -6.16
N ASN A 19 -18.78 6.36 -7.17
CA ASN A 19 -20.19 6.74 -7.05
C ASN A 19 -20.42 7.86 -6.01
N GLY A 20 -19.53 8.86 -6.01
CA GLY A 20 -19.60 10.01 -5.11
C GLY A 20 -19.17 9.72 -3.67
N ARG A 21 -18.53 8.58 -3.41
CA ARG A 21 -17.96 8.23 -2.09
C ARG A 21 -16.44 8.34 -2.16
N TRP A 22 -15.84 8.98 -1.15
CA TRP A 22 -14.40 9.17 -1.07
C TRP A 22 -13.72 7.84 -0.72
N VAL A 23 -12.88 7.36 -1.65
CA VAL A 23 -12.01 6.17 -1.53
C VAL A 23 -12.61 4.98 -0.75
N PRO A 24 -13.82 4.50 -1.09
CA PRO A 24 -14.55 3.55 -0.24
C PRO A 24 -13.86 2.19 -0.13
N TRP A 25 -13.13 1.77 -1.16
CA TRP A 25 -12.32 0.55 -1.13
C TRP A 25 -11.07 0.70 -0.25
N TYR A 26 -10.42 1.87 -0.25
CA TYR A 26 -9.33 2.15 0.70
C TYR A 26 -9.79 2.10 2.15
N ASN A 27 -11.00 2.60 2.42
CA ASN A 27 -11.62 2.55 3.74
C ASN A 27 -11.89 1.09 4.15
N LEU A 28 -12.62 0.34 3.32
CA LEU A 28 -12.87 -1.09 3.59
C LEU A 28 -11.59 -1.89 3.76
N HIS A 29 -10.56 -1.63 2.95
CA HIS A 29 -9.25 -2.26 3.08
C HIS A 29 -8.71 -2.19 4.53
N LYS A 30 -8.92 -1.09 5.25
CA LYS A 30 -8.47 -0.98 6.66
C LYS A 30 -9.22 -1.94 7.57
N THR A 31 -10.52 -2.12 7.37
CA THR A 31 -11.31 -3.12 8.12
C THR A 31 -10.85 -4.54 7.81
N PHE A 32 -10.61 -4.87 6.54
CA PHE A 32 -10.06 -6.18 6.15
C PHE A 32 -8.70 -6.43 6.80
N ALA A 33 -7.77 -5.47 6.70
CA ALA A 33 -6.44 -5.58 7.29
C ALA A 33 -6.51 -5.68 8.82
N GLY A 34 -7.35 -4.89 9.49
CA GLY A 34 -7.52 -4.94 10.95
C GLY A 34 -8.07 -6.28 11.45
N LEU A 35 -9.06 -6.87 10.77
CA LEU A 35 -9.58 -8.19 11.11
C LEU A 35 -8.54 -9.29 10.86
N ARG A 36 -7.78 -9.20 9.77
CA ARG A 36 -6.64 -10.08 9.49
C ARG A 36 -5.60 -9.99 10.60
N ASP A 37 -5.20 -8.79 10.99
CA ASP A 37 -4.14 -8.57 11.98
C ASP A 37 -4.59 -9.04 13.37
N ALA A 38 -5.85 -8.79 13.75
CA ALA A 38 -6.43 -9.35 14.97
C ALA A 38 -6.32 -10.89 14.99
N TRP A 39 -6.69 -11.58 13.90
CA TRP A 39 -6.50 -13.02 13.82
C TRP A 39 -5.03 -13.44 13.85
N GLN A 40 -4.16 -12.80 13.07
CA GLN A 40 -2.77 -13.23 12.92
C GLN A 40 -1.94 -13.01 14.19
N LEU A 41 -2.17 -11.90 14.89
CA LEU A 41 -1.41 -11.49 16.06
C LEU A 41 -1.95 -12.09 17.36
N THR A 42 -3.28 -12.22 17.50
CA THR A 42 -3.90 -12.67 18.78
C THR A 42 -4.59 -14.02 18.70
N ARG A 43 -4.76 -14.57 17.49
CA ARG A 43 -5.55 -15.79 17.22
C ARG A 43 -7.02 -15.68 17.64
N GLU A 44 -7.59 -14.47 17.63
CA GLU A 44 -9.00 -14.22 17.95
C GLU A 44 -9.93 -14.86 16.89
N PRO A 45 -10.67 -15.94 17.22
CA PRO A 45 -11.46 -16.67 16.22
C PRO A 45 -12.59 -15.84 15.61
N LEU A 46 -13.22 -14.93 16.38
CA LEU A 46 -14.28 -14.07 15.87
C LEU A 46 -13.79 -13.15 14.75
N ALA A 47 -12.56 -12.63 14.87
CA ALA A 47 -11.96 -11.78 13.84
C ALA A 47 -11.76 -12.56 12.52
N ARG A 48 -11.34 -13.83 12.62
CA ARG A 48 -11.22 -14.72 11.46
C ARG A 48 -12.58 -14.97 10.80
N GLU A 49 -13.61 -15.29 11.58
CA GLU A 49 -14.96 -15.52 11.06
C GLU A 49 -15.48 -14.28 10.33
N MET A 50 -15.41 -13.11 10.96
CA MET A 50 -15.80 -11.84 10.36
C MET A 50 -15.02 -11.52 9.08
N LEU A 51 -13.72 -11.81 9.05
CA LEU A 51 -12.89 -11.59 7.85
C LEU A 51 -13.34 -12.49 6.68
N ILE A 52 -13.60 -13.77 6.94
CA ILE A 52 -14.07 -14.70 5.90
C ILE A 52 -15.44 -14.29 5.38
N ASP A 53 -16.37 -13.89 6.25
CA ASP A 53 -17.70 -13.43 5.86
C ASP A 53 -17.63 -12.14 5.03
N LEU A 54 -16.80 -11.18 5.44
CA LEU A 54 -16.57 -9.96 4.69
C LEU A 54 -15.90 -10.25 3.32
N GLY A 55 -15.00 -11.23 3.26
CA GLY A 55 -14.44 -11.76 2.03
C GLY A 55 -15.49 -12.37 1.11
N ALA A 56 -16.39 -13.20 1.66
CA ALA A 56 -17.47 -13.81 0.89
C ALA A 56 -18.43 -12.77 0.32
N TRP A 57 -18.73 -11.72 1.09
CA TRP A 57 -19.48 -10.55 0.60
C TRP A 57 -18.76 -9.85 -0.56
N ALA A 58 -17.45 -9.60 -0.44
CA ALA A 58 -16.67 -8.96 -1.50
C ALA A 58 -16.59 -9.81 -2.76
N LEU A 59 -16.44 -11.14 -2.63
CA LEU A 59 -16.50 -12.08 -3.76
C LEU A 59 -17.85 -11.98 -4.48
N ALA A 60 -18.96 -12.09 -3.74
CA ALA A 60 -20.29 -12.02 -4.34
C ALA A 60 -20.56 -10.69 -5.05
N LEU A 61 -19.98 -9.59 -4.55
CA LEU A 61 -20.08 -8.26 -5.14
C LEU A 61 -19.24 -8.11 -6.41
N LEU A 62 -18.01 -8.63 -6.42
CA LEU A 62 -17.00 -8.33 -7.44
C LEU A 62 -16.86 -9.40 -8.53
N GLU A 63 -17.12 -10.67 -8.21
CA GLU A 63 -16.97 -11.79 -9.15
C GLU A 63 -17.83 -11.63 -10.41
N PRO A 64 -19.10 -11.13 -10.35
CA PRO A 64 -19.93 -10.90 -11.53
C PRO A 64 -19.44 -9.77 -12.46
N LEU A 65 -18.59 -8.85 -11.97
CA LEU A 65 -18.08 -7.76 -12.79
C LEU A 65 -17.06 -8.27 -13.79
N SER A 66 -17.05 -7.71 -14.99
CA SER A 66 -16.01 -7.99 -15.99
C SER A 66 -14.65 -7.45 -15.56
N ASP A 67 -13.57 -7.98 -16.13
CA ASP A 67 -12.22 -7.46 -15.87
C ASP A 67 -12.11 -5.97 -16.22
N ALA A 68 -12.75 -5.51 -17.30
CA ALA A 68 -12.78 -4.10 -17.66
C ALA A 68 -13.44 -3.23 -16.58
N GLN A 69 -14.56 -3.69 -15.99
CA GLN A 69 -15.23 -2.98 -14.90
C GLN A 69 -14.39 -2.99 -13.62
N LEU A 70 -13.70 -4.09 -13.29
CA LEU A 70 -12.80 -4.12 -12.14
C LEU A 70 -11.60 -3.19 -12.34
N GLN A 71 -11.02 -3.14 -13.54
CA GLN A 71 -9.93 -2.20 -13.84
C GLN A 71 -10.41 -0.75 -13.81
N ASP A 72 -11.63 -0.46 -14.28
CA ASP A 72 -12.23 0.88 -14.16
C ASP A 72 -12.45 1.28 -12.69
N LEU A 73 -12.99 0.36 -11.87
CA LEU A 73 -13.17 0.54 -10.43
C LEU A 73 -11.86 0.86 -9.71
N MET A 74 -10.76 0.22 -10.14
CA MET A 74 -9.42 0.40 -9.59
C MET A 74 -8.72 1.70 -10.02
N ARG A 75 -9.35 2.54 -10.87
CA ARG A 75 -8.90 3.93 -11.05
C ARG A 75 -9.01 4.71 -9.74
N ALA A 76 -10.05 4.46 -8.95
CA ALA A 76 -10.14 4.98 -7.59
C ALA A 76 -9.14 4.28 -6.66
N GLU A 77 -8.57 5.03 -5.72
CA GLU A 77 -7.75 4.45 -4.67
C GLU A 77 -8.50 3.36 -3.88
N HIS A 78 -7.83 2.22 -3.75
CA HIS A 78 -8.37 1.01 -3.16
C HIS A 78 -7.43 0.35 -2.14
N GLY A 79 -6.35 1.03 -1.74
CA GLY A 79 -5.37 0.45 -0.82
C GLY A 79 -4.84 -0.91 -1.29
N GLY A 80 -4.58 -1.82 -0.35
CA GLY A 80 -4.09 -3.18 -0.58
C GLY A 80 -5.21 -4.21 -0.59
N MET A 81 -6.34 -3.95 -1.26
CA MET A 81 -7.43 -4.94 -1.34
C MET A 81 -6.97 -6.28 -1.93
N ASN A 82 -6.03 -6.26 -2.87
CA ASN A 82 -5.42 -7.47 -3.42
C ASN A 82 -4.57 -8.24 -2.39
N GLU A 83 -3.83 -7.54 -1.51
CA GLU A 83 -3.09 -8.14 -0.38
C GLU A 83 -4.05 -8.93 0.52
N VAL A 84 -5.12 -8.29 1.02
CA VAL A 84 -6.05 -8.94 1.94
C VAL A 84 -6.85 -10.07 1.31
N PHE A 85 -7.13 -10.03 0.00
CA PHE A 85 -7.73 -11.16 -0.70
C PHE A 85 -6.78 -12.36 -0.82
N ALA A 86 -5.48 -12.11 -1.03
CA ALA A 86 -4.47 -13.17 -0.99
C ALA A 86 -4.33 -13.76 0.44
N ASP A 87 -4.38 -12.92 1.48
CA ASP A 87 -4.40 -13.38 2.87
C ASP A 87 -5.60 -14.28 3.18
N ILE A 88 -6.79 -13.90 2.73
CA ILE A 88 -7.99 -14.74 2.88
C ILE A 88 -7.83 -16.06 2.12
N ALA A 89 -7.22 -16.05 0.92
CA ALA A 89 -6.95 -17.27 0.17
C ALA A 89 -6.08 -18.24 0.97
N ALA A 90 -4.98 -17.75 1.55
CA ALA A 90 -4.08 -18.52 2.40
C ALA A 90 -4.79 -19.09 3.64
N MET A 91 -5.64 -18.28 4.29
CA MET A 91 -6.34 -18.66 5.52
C MET A 91 -7.50 -19.65 5.32
N SER A 92 -8.10 -19.66 4.12
CA SER A 92 -9.30 -20.46 3.80
C SER A 92 -9.03 -21.62 2.85
N GLY A 93 -7.86 -21.65 2.19
CA GLY A 93 -7.57 -22.56 1.08
C GLY A 93 -8.39 -22.26 -0.19
N GLY A 94 -9.03 -21.09 -0.26
CA GLY A 94 -10.00 -20.77 -1.31
C GLY A 94 -9.38 -20.20 -2.57
N ALA A 95 -9.18 -21.04 -3.60
CA ALA A 95 -8.68 -20.60 -4.93
C ALA A 95 -9.50 -19.48 -5.60
N ARG A 96 -10.77 -19.30 -5.20
CA ARG A 96 -11.62 -18.18 -5.64
C ARG A 96 -11.10 -16.83 -5.15
N TYR A 97 -10.61 -16.75 -3.90
CA TYR A 97 -10.05 -15.54 -3.33
C TYR A 97 -8.74 -15.15 -3.99
N LEU A 98 -7.87 -16.13 -4.30
CA LEU A 98 -6.64 -15.87 -5.03
C LEU A 98 -6.93 -15.32 -6.44
N ARG A 99 -7.90 -15.92 -7.15
CA ARG A 99 -8.34 -15.37 -8.45
C ARG A 99 -8.90 -13.95 -8.31
N LEU A 100 -9.65 -13.66 -7.24
CA LEU A 100 -10.13 -12.30 -6.99
C LEU A 100 -8.96 -11.34 -6.73
N ALA A 101 -7.97 -11.72 -5.92
CA ALA A 101 -6.76 -10.92 -5.66
C ALA A 101 -6.03 -10.54 -6.95
N GLU A 102 -5.88 -11.49 -7.88
CA GLU A 102 -5.27 -11.27 -9.19
C GLU A 102 -6.10 -10.36 -10.09
N ARG A 103 -7.43 -10.58 -10.13
CA ARG A 103 -8.34 -9.72 -10.92
C ARG A 103 -8.42 -8.31 -10.35
N PHE A 104 -8.31 -8.17 -9.03
CA PHE A 104 -8.24 -6.91 -8.29
C PHE A 104 -6.80 -6.38 -8.16
N SER A 105 -5.92 -6.76 -9.08
CA SER A 105 -4.60 -6.15 -9.24
C SER A 105 -4.62 -5.17 -10.42
N HIS A 106 -4.33 -3.91 -10.14
CA HIS A 106 -4.49 -2.82 -11.11
C HIS A 106 -3.40 -2.88 -12.21
N ARG A 107 -3.81 -3.26 -13.42
CA ARG A 107 -2.91 -3.51 -14.56
C ARG A 107 -2.18 -2.27 -15.04
N ALA A 108 -2.81 -1.09 -14.92
CA ALA A 108 -2.16 0.18 -15.26
C ALA A 108 -0.88 0.45 -14.45
N ILE A 109 -0.74 -0.17 -13.27
CA ILE A 109 0.49 -0.13 -12.46
C ILE A 109 1.34 -1.37 -12.69
N LEU A 110 0.75 -2.57 -12.69
CA LEU A 110 1.49 -3.83 -12.82
C LEU A 110 2.20 -3.98 -14.17
N ASP A 111 1.54 -3.68 -15.28
CA ASP A 111 2.06 -3.97 -16.62
C ASP A 111 3.28 -3.12 -17.00
N PRO A 112 3.36 -1.80 -16.69
CA PRO A 112 4.60 -1.05 -16.83
C PRO A 112 5.76 -1.63 -16.02
N LEU A 113 5.51 -2.11 -14.79
CA LEU A 113 6.54 -2.68 -13.91
C LEU A 113 7.07 -4.02 -14.41
N ARG A 114 6.27 -4.80 -15.16
CA ARG A 114 6.74 -6.00 -15.89
C ARG A 114 7.67 -5.67 -17.06
N GLY A 115 7.47 -4.50 -17.67
CA GLY A 115 8.26 -3.99 -18.79
C GLY A 115 9.50 -3.17 -18.38
N PRO A 116 10.06 -3.42 -17.20
CA PRO A 116 10.82 -2.47 -16.36
C PRO A 116 10.68 -0.97 -16.72
N ARG A 117 9.46 -0.44 -16.78
CA ARG A 117 9.21 0.99 -17.05
C ARG A 117 8.69 1.70 -15.80
N ASP A 118 9.44 2.72 -15.37
CA ASP A 118 8.96 3.68 -14.36
C ASP A 118 7.96 4.66 -15.00
N ALA A 119 6.67 4.44 -14.72
CA ALA A 119 5.56 5.32 -15.12
C ALA A 119 4.91 6.01 -13.91
N LEU A 120 5.69 6.28 -12.85
CA LEU A 120 5.15 6.75 -11.57
C LEU A 120 4.99 8.27 -11.46
N THR A 121 5.65 9.05 -12.33
CA THR A 121 5.63 10.53 -12.24
C THR A 121 4.19 11.07 -12.32
N GLY A 122 3.82 11.92 -11.38
CA GLY A 122 2.49 12.52 -11.25
C GLY A 122 1.46 11.63 -10.54
N LEU A 123 1.77 10.37 -10.22
CA LEU A 123 0.86 9.51 -9.47
C LEU A 123 0.94 9.79 -7.98
N HIS A 124 -0.22 9.73 -7.30
CA HIS A 124 -0.30 9.73 -5.84
C HIS A 124 0.41 8.50 -5.29
N ALA A 125 1.46 8.71 -4.49
CA ALA A 125 2.44 7.68 -4.14
C ALA A 125 1.84 6.60 -3.23
N ASN A 126 1.18 7.01 -2.14
CA ASN A 126 0.59 6.09 -1.17
C ASN A 126 -0.53 5.22 -1.77
N THR A 127 -1.14 5.66 -2.87
CA THR A 127 -2.12 4.83 -3.58
C THR A 127 -1.45 3.66 -4.29
N GLN A 128 -0.21 3.80 -4.78
CA GLN A 128 0.42 2.76 -5.59
C GLN A 128 1.15 1.71 -4.75
N ILE A 129 1.81 2.11 -3.66
CA ILE A 129 2.65 1.20 -2.86
C ILE A 129 1.86 0.00 -2.32
N PRO A 130 0.63 0.16 -1.76
CA PRO A 130 -0.20 -0.97 -1.32
C PRO A 130 -0.60 -1.93 -2.44
N LYS A 131 -0.80 -1.44 -3.67
CA LYS A 131 -1.09 -2.30 -4.83
C LYS A 131 0.10 -3.24 -5.07
N VAL A 132 1.31 -2.70 -4.97
CA VAL A 132 2.58 -3.42 -5.18
C VAL A 132 2.87 -4.39 -4.04
N ILE A 133 2.56 -4.04 -2.79
CA ILE A 133 2.57 -4.99 -1.65
C ILE A 133 1.68 -6.19 -2.00
N GLY A 134 0.47 -5.94 -2.50
CA GLY A 134 -0.43 -7.01 -2.91
C GLY A 134 0.10 -7.86 -4.07
N PHE A 135 0.88 -7.31 -5.01
CA PHE A 135 1.56 -8.11 -6.04
C PHE A 135 2.56 -9.08 -5.40
N ALA A 136 3.44 -8.58 -4.51
CA ALA A 136 4.41 -9.42 -3.81
C ALA A 136 3.70 -10.50 -2.97
N ARG A 137 2.61 -10.14 -2.28
CA ARG A 137 1.82 -11.09 -1.48
C ARG A 137 1.16 -12.18 -2.34
N ILE A 138 0.60 -11.84 -3.51
CA ILE A 138 0.03 -12.83 -4.44
C ILE A 138 1.10 -13.83 -4.90
N ALA A 139 2.36 -13.39 -5.07
CA ALA A 139 3.44 -14.26 -5.50
C ALA A 139 3.68 -15.44 -4.52
N GLU A 140 3.45 -15.23 -3.23
CA GLU A 140 3.61 -16.26 -2.19
C GLU A 140 2.58 -17.40 -2.28
N GLU A 141 1.42 -17.14 -2.88
CA GLU A 141 0.34 -18.10 -3.06
C GLU A 141 0.42 -18.83 -4.41
N ARG A 142 1.52 -18.66 -5.15
CA ARG A 142 1.72 -19.19 -6.51
C ARG A 142 3.01 -20.00 -6.60
N ASP A 143 3.08 -20.85 -7.62
CA ASP A 143 4.28 -21.64 -7.91
C ASP A 143 5.48 -20.71 -8.14
N PRO A 144 6.62 -20.89 -7.42
CA PRO A 144 7.69 -19.89 -7.35
C PRO A 144 8.22 -19.40 -8.70
N GLY A 145 8.35 -20.29 -9.70
CA GLY A 145 8.91 -19.94 -11.00
C GLY A 145 8.03 -19.02 -11.85
N ALA A 146 6.71 -19.23 -11.85
CA ALA A 146 5.77 -18.36 -12.56
C ALA A 146 5.46 -17.09 -11.74
N ALA A 147 5.41 -17.22 -10.43
CA ALA A 147 5.17 -16.14 -9.48
C ALA A 147 6.26 -15.05 -9.55
N ASP A 148 7.53 -15.44 -9.69
CA ASP A 148 8.64 -14.49 -9.67
C ASP A 148 8.55 -13.51 -10.85
N LYS A 149 8.34 -14.01 -12.08
CA LYS A 149 8.29 -13.15 -13.27
C LYS A 149 7.08 -12.21 -13.28
N ASP A 150 5.91 -12.71 -12.89
CA ASP A 150 4.65 -12.01 -13.13
C ASP A 150 4.24 -11.05 -12.00
N TRP A 151 4.81 -11.24 -10.80
CA TRP A 151 4.40 -10.54 -9.58
C TRP A 151 5.57 -9.99 -8.76
N LEU A 152 6.56 -10.84 -8.45
CA LEU A 152 7.64 -10.48 -7.54
C LEU A 152 8.70 -9.57 -8.19
N ALA A 153 9.11 -9.86 -9.42
CA ALA A 153 10.03 -9.02 -10.19
C ALA A 153 9.48 -7.61 -10.44
N PRO A 154 8.20 -7.41 -10.82
CA PRO A 154 7.56 -6.10 -10.82
C PRO A 154 7.65 -5.36 -9.46
N ALA A 155 7.43 -6.07 -8.36
CA ALA A 155 7.53 -5.49 -7.02
C ALA A 155 8.97 -5.10 -6.65
N ARG A 156 9.97 -5.93 -6.97
CA ARG A 156 11.41 -5.60 -6.81
C ARG A 156 11.80 -4.38 -7.65
N PHE A 157 11.32 -4.31 -8.90
CA PHE A 157 11.58 -3.19 -9.79
C PHE A 157 10.98 -1.89 -9.25
N PHE A 158 9.72 -1.93 -8.79
CA PHE A 158 9.08 -0.79 -8.13
C PHE A 158 9.88 -0.32 -6.90
N TRP A 159 10.21 -1.24 -6.00
CA TRP A 159 10.96 -0.93 -4.78
C TRP A 159 12.31 -0.31 -5.10
N THR A 160 13.07 -0.91 -6.02
CA THR A 160 14.38 -0.39 -6.44
C THR A 160 14.24 1.01 -7.05
N THR A 161 13.26 1.21 -7.92
CA THR A 161 13.00 2.51 -8.54
C THR A 161 12.68 3.58 -7.50
N VAL A 162 11.78 3.28 -6.55
CA VAL A 162 11.38 4.24 -5.52
C VAL A 162 12.54 4.55 -4.57
N ARG A 163 13.26 3.53 -4.10
CA ARG A 163 14.44 3.70 -3.23
C ARG A 163 15.53 4.53 -3.90
N GLU A 164 15.98 4.10 -5.08
CA GLU A 164 17.21 4.62 -5.69
C GLU A 164 16.99 5.96 -6.40
N ARG A 165 15.76 6.23 -6.87
CA ARG A 165 15.51 7.36 -7.78
C ARG A 165 14.49 8.38 -7.26
N ARG A 166 13.69 8.02 -6.25
CA ARG A 166 12.55 8.84 -5.80
C ARG A 166 12.53 9.08 -4.28
N SER A 167 13.49 8.55 -3.54
CA SER A 167 13.58 8.72 -2.09
C SER A 167 14.65 9.74 -1.72
N VAL A 168 14.44 10.45 -0.62
CA VAL A 168 15.40 11.39 -0.03
C VAL A 168 16.18 10.75 1.12
N ALA A 169 17.11 11.50 1.73
CA ALA A 169 18.04 10.99 2.73
C ALA A 169 17.40 10.25 3.91
N ILE A 170 16.18 10.64 4.32
CA ILE A 170 15.43 10.00 5.41
C ILE A 170 14.72 8.69 4.99
N GLY A 171 14.78 8.30 3.71
CA GLY A 171 14.13 7.10 3.16
C GLY A 171 12.67 7.31 2.70
N GLY A 172 12.11 8.51 2.89
CA GLY A 172 10.79 8.91 2.41
C GLY A 172 10.79 9.42 0.97
N ASN A 173 9.60 9.49 0.37
CA ASN A 173 9.38 9.92 -1.01
C ASN A 173 8.10 10.76 -1.14
N SER A 174 7.90 11.32 -2.34
CA SER A 174 6.79 12.21 -2.74
C SER A 174 6.87 13.63 -2.20
N VAL A 175 6.19 14.55 -2.90
CA VAL A 175 5.95 15.94 -2.50
C VAL A 175 4.48 16.21 -2.74
N ARG A 176 3.77 16.77 -1.74
CA ARG A 176 2.30 16.87 -1.74
C ARG A 176 1.65 15.54 -2.11
N GLU A 177 2.16 14.44 -1.55
CA GLU A 177 1.68 13.06 -1.76
C GLU A 177 1.96 12.44 -3.14
N HIS A 178 2.52 13.19 -4.09
CA HIS A 178 2.71 12.72 -5.48
C HIS A 178 4.18 12.49 -5.81
N PHE A 179 4.47 11.49 -6.65
CA PHE A 179 5.79 11.30 -7.22
C PHE A 179 6.12 12.43 -8.20
N HIS A 180 7.09 13.28 -7.86
CA HIS A 180 7.59 14.31 -8.78
C HIS A 180 8.52 13.69 -9.87
N PRO A 181 8.85 14.43 -10.95
CA PRO A 181 9.74 13.95 -11.99
C PRO A 181 11.13 13.58 -11.45
N LEU A 182 11.76 12.54 -12.03
CA LEU A 182 13.11 12.10 -11.64
C LEU A 182 14.20 13.15 -11.88
N THR A 183 13.95 14.08 -12.79
CA THR A 183 14.89 15.13 -13.22
C THR A 183 14.73 16.43 -12.44
N ASP A 184 13.75 16.51 -11.53
CA ASP A 184 13.44 17.74 -10.81
C ASP A 184 13.04 17.44 -9.35
N PHE A 185 13.97 17.72 -8.44
CA PHE A 185 13.76 17.67 -6.99
C PHE A 185 13.55 19.06 -6.39
N GLN A 186 13.44 20.12 -7.19
CA GLN A 186 13.22 21.47 -6.67
C GLN A 186 11.96 21.55 -5.78
N PRO A 187 10.80 20.95 -6.14
CA PRO A 187 9.64 20.94 -5.25
C PRO A 187 9.90 20.32 -3.88
N MET A 188 10.79 19.32 -3.79
CA MET A 188 11.17 18.71 -2.52
C MET A 188 11.84 19.71 -1.57
N LEU A 189 12.61 20.65 -2.12
CA LEU A 189 13.33 21.67 -1.36
C LEU A 189 12.49 22.93 -1.11
N ASP A 190 11.53 23.22 -1.97
CA ASP A 190 10.73 24.45 -1.92
C ASP A 190 9.39 24.28 -1.20
N GLU A 191 8.77 23.10 -1.24
CA GLU A 191 7.46 22.86 -0.65
C GLU A 191 7.54 22.47 0.83
N VAL A 192 6.50 22.81 1.58
CA VAL A 192 6.37 22.42 3.00
C VAL A 192 5.84 20.99 3.16
N GLU A 193 5.10 20.50 2.18
CA GLU A 193 4.54 19.15 2.15
C GLU A 193 5.55 18.18 1.52
N GLY A 194 6.61 17.90 2.27
CA GLY A 194 7.65 16.92 1.91
C GLY A 194 7.15 15.47 1.96
N PRO A 195 8.04 14.47 2.19
CA PRO A 195 7.62 13.08 2.24
C PRO A 195 6.48 12.81 3.23
N GLU A 196 5.48 12.07 2.76
CA GLU A 196 4.35 11.56 3.57
C GLU A 196 4.78 10.32 4.35
N THR A 197 4.40 10.23 5.63
CA THR A 197 4.75 9.11 6.53
C THR A 197 4.17 7.77 6.04
N CYS A 198 2.93 7.74 5.53
CA CYS A 198 2.32 6.50 5.02
C CYS A 198 3.13 5.85 3.91
N ASN A 199 3.79 6.64 3.06
CA ASN A 199 4.61 6.11 1.97
C ASN A 199 5.76 5.28 2.50
N THR A 200 6.43 5.78 3.53
CA THR A 200 7.52 5.05 4.18
C THR A 200 7.00 3.84 4.92
N TYR A 201 5.89 3.94 5.66
CA TYR A 201 5.27 2.78 6.31
C TYR A 201 5.00 1.64 5.30
N ASN A 202 4.37 1.94 4.16
CA ASN A 202 4.10 0.94 3.13
C ASN A 202 5.38 0.47 2.40
N MET A 203 6.38 1.34 2.20
CA MET A 203 7.67 0.91 1.65
C MET A 203 8.39 -0.06 2.59
N LEU A 204 8.29 0.10 3.91
CA LEU A 204 8.84 -0.84 4.88
C LEU A 204 8.10 -2.18 4.85
N LYS A 205 6.76 -2.19 4.78
CA LYS A 205 5.99 -3.43 4.55
C LYS A 205 6.43 -4.16 3.28
N LEU A 206 6.61 -3.44 2.17
CA LEU A 206 7.10 -4.04 0.92
C LEU A 206 8.53 -4.58 1.09
N THR A 207 9.38 -3.86 1.81
CA THR A 207 10.76 -4.26 2.09
C THR A 207 10.83 -5.57 2.88
N GLU A 208 9.99 -5.74 3.90
CA GLU A 208 9.86 -6.99 4.67
C GLU A 208 9.51 -8.18 3.77
N LEU A 209 8.49 -8.02 2.93
CA LEU A 209 8.07 -9.07 2.00
C LEU A 209 9.20 -9.43 1.03
N LEU A 210 9.81 -8.44 0.37
CA LEU A 210 10.89 -8.70 -0.58
C LEU A 210 12.14 -9.30 0.08
N HIS A 211 12.44 -8.90 1.32
CA HIS A 211 13.54 -9.49 2.10
C HIS A 211 13.31 -10.98 2.38
N ALA A 212 12.07 -11.40 2.65
CA ALA A 212 11.74 -12.81 2.83
C ALA A 212 12.03 -13.64 1.56
N HIS A 213 11.89 -13.03 0.37
CA HIS A 213 12.14 -13.63 -0.94
C HIS A 213 13.47 -13.22 -1.60
N ALA A 214 14.42 -12.73 -0.81
CA ALA A 214 15.73 -12.34 -1.34
C ALA A 214 16.53 -13.56 -1.81
N ALA A 215 17.13 -13.45 -3.00
CA ALA A 215 17.86 -14.52 -3.67
C ALA A 215 19.26 -14.80 -3.08
N GLY A 216 19.75 -13.93 -2.18
CA GLY A 216 21.05 -14.08 -1.52
C GLY A 216 21.36 -12.95 -0.55
N ASP A 217 22.50 -13.04 0.12
CA ASP A 217 22.88 -12.13 1.23
C ASP A 217 23.04 -10.67 0.80
N GLU A 218 23.52 -10.41 -0.42
CA GLU A 218 23.64 -9.05 -0.95
C GLU A 218 22.27 -8.38 -1.11
N GLU A 219 21.28 -9.10 -1.64
CA GLU A 219 19.92 -8.57 -1.78
C GLU A 219 19.26 -8.38 -0.40
N ARG A 220 19.47 -9.32 0.53
CA ARG A 220 19.02 -9.19 1.93
C ARG A 220 19.60 -7.94 2.60
N ALA A 221 20.91 -7.72 2.46
CA ALA A 221 21.58 -6.55 3.01
C ALA A 221 21.03 -5.25 2.44
N ARG A 222 20.75 -5.18 1.12
CA ARG A 222 20.16 -3.99 0.50
C ARG A 222 18.78 -3.63 1.06
N TYR A 223 17.94 -4.63 1.33
CA TYR A 223 16.64 -4.42 1.98
C TYR A 223 16.82 -3.96 3.43
N ALA A 224 17.70 -4.61 4.19
CA ALA A 224 17.99 -4.25 5.58
C ALA A 224 18.53 -2.81 5.71
N ASP A 225 19.45 -2.39 4.84
CA ASP A 225 20.01 -1.04 4.82
C ASP A 225 18.93 0.03 4.59
N TYR A 226 18.00 -0.22 3.66
CA TYR A 226 16.89 0.70 3.43
C TYR A 226 15.92 0.70 4.61
N TYR A 227 15.62 -0.48 5.16
CA TYR A 227 14.73 -0.62 6.30
C TYR A 227 15.25 0.18 7.48
N GLU A 228 16.52 0.00 7.87
CA GLU A 228 17.18 0.77 8.93
C GLU A 228 17.11 2.27 8.63
N ARG A 229 17.50 2.69 7.43
CA ARG A 229 17.51 4.12 7.06
C ARG A 229 16.13 4.75 7.26
N ALA A 230 15.10 4.15 6.70
CA ALA A 230 13.76 4.71 6.71
C ALA A 230 13.07 4.59 8.07
N LEU A 231 13.33 3.50 8.80
CA LEU A 231 12.85 3.31 10.17
C LEU A 231 13.38 4.40 11.11
N PHE A 232 14.70 4.57 11.17
CA PHE A 232 15.30 5.51 12.13
C PHE A 232 15.10 6.98 11.75
N ASN A 233 15.12 7.31 10.46
CA ASN A 233 15.16 8.71 10.02
C ASN A 233 13.79 9.28 9.62
N HIS A 234 12.79 8.43 9.33
CA HIS A 234 11.45 8.90 9.00
C HIS A 234 10.39 8.37 9.95
N VAL A 235 10.30 7.05 10.16
CA VAL A 235 9.26 6.45 11.03
C VAL A 235 9.46 6.82 12.50
N LEU A 236 10.64 6.63 13.06
CA LEU A 236 10.89 7.00 14.45
C LEU A 236 10.73 8.51 14.68
N ALA A 237 11.10 9.32 13.68
CA ALA A 237 11.00 10.79 13.73
C ALA A 237 9.57 11.33 13.53
N SER A 238 8.64 10.50 13.06
CA SER A 238 7.26 10.88 12.74
C SER A 238 6.29 10.79 13.92
N GLN A 239 6.76 10.39 15.11
CA GLN A 239 6.02 10.56 16.36
C GLN A 239 6.74 11.55 17.27
N HIS A 240 6.00 12.52 17.80
CA HIS A 240 6.54 13.35 18.88
C HIS A 240 6.69 12.49 20.14
N PRO A 241 7.78 12.62 20.93
CA PRO A 241 8.00 11.79 22.13
C PRO A 241 6.86 11.87 23.16
N ALA A 242 6.11 12.97 23.20
CA ALA A 242 4.93 13.15 24.06
C ALA A 242 3.58 12.73 23.40
N GLY A 243 3.62 12.14 22.20
CA GLY A 243 2.44 11.73 21.42
C GLY A 243 2.11 12.66 20.25
N GLY A 244 1.40 12.12 19.26
CA GLY A 244 1.04 12.80 18.01
C GLY A 244 1.90 12.37 16.83
N PHE A 245 1.27 12.17 15.67
CA PHE A 245 1.89 11.64 14.45
C PHE A 245 2.04 12.72 13.38
N VAL A 246 3.13 12.65 12.62
CA VAL A 246 3.44 13.56 11.51
C VAL A 246 2.83 13.06 10.22
N TYR A 247 2.23 13.96 9.46
CA TYR A 247 1.81 13.69 8.08
C TYR A 247 2.97 13.91 7.10
N PHE A 248 3.42 15.16 6.96
CA PHE A 248 4.51 15.56 6.08
C PHE A 248 5.76 15.92 6.86
N THR A 249 6.91 15.47 6.37
CA THR A 249 8.23 15.88 6.89
C THR A 249 8.90 16.80 5.86
N PRO A 250 8.83 18.13 5.99
CA PRO A 250 9.42 19.06 5.03
C PRO A 250 10.93 18.84 4.88
N MET A 251 11.42 18.74 3.63
CA MET A 251 12.87 18.81 3.34
C MET A 251 13.33 20.26 3.11
N ARG A 252 12.38 21.19 2.99
CA ARG A 252 12.62 22.63 2.93
C ARG A 252 13.33 23.15 4.20
N PRO A 253 14.48 23.83 4.08
CA PRO A 253 15.14 24.47 5.21
C PRO A 253 14.25 25.52 5.90
N ASN A 254 14.43 25.68 7.22
CA ASN A 254 13.68 26.65 8.05
C ASN A 254 12.16 26.42 8.07
N HIS A 255 11.72 25.16 8.07
CA HIS A 255 10.33 24.80 8.34
C HIS A 255 10.19 23.82 9.52
N TYR A 256 8.95 23.52 9.90
CA TYR A 256 8.61 22.61 10.98
C TYR A 256 7.59 21.58 10.49
N ARG A 257 7.40 20.50 11.26
CA ARG A 257 6.37 19.49 10.99
C ARG A 257 5.25 19.58 12.02
N VAL A 258 4.04 19.23 11.61
CA VAL A 258 2.84 19.24 12.45
C VAL A 258 2.61 17.84 13.01
N TYR A 259 2.09 17.77 14.24
CA TYR A 259 1.72 16.53 14.90
C TYR A 259 0.20 16.46 15.08
N SER A 260 -0.36 15.27 14.86
CA SER A 260 -1.76 15.00 15.16
C SER A 260 -2.05 15.09 16.66
N GLN A 261 -3.32 15.22 17.00
CA GLN A 261 -3.81 15.12 18.37
C GLN A 261 -4.86 14.01 18.44
N VAL A 262 -4.91 13.35 19.61
CA VAL A 262 -5.94 12.35 19.92
C VAL A 262 -7.31 12.99 19.73
N ASP A 263 -8.24 12.25 19.13
CA ASP A 263 -9.62 12.65 18.81
C ASP A 263 -9.79 13.80 17.79
N LEU A 264 -8.71 14.42 17.31
CA LEU A 264 -8.77 15.52 16.32
C LEU A 264 -8.12 15.17 14.97
N GLY A 265 -7.09 14.32 14.97
CA GLY A 265 -6.40 13.88 13.75
C GLY A 265 -6.96 12.58 13.19
N MET A 266 -7.79 12.65 12.16
CA MET A 266 -8.37 11.47 11.47
C MET A 266 -7.76 11.25 10.07
N TRP A 267 -6.45 11.45 9.96
CA TRP A 267 -5.71 11.38 8.69
C TRP A 267 -5.18 9.97 8.42
N CYS A 268 -4.85 9.67 7.16
CA CYS A 268 -4.19 8.41 6.79
C CYS A 268 -2.92 8.17 7.61
N CYS A 269 -2.07 9.19 7.80
CA CYS A 269 -0.82 9.10 8.54
C CYS A 269 -1.02 8.84 10.05
N VAL A 270 -2.19 9.15 10.61
CA VAL A 270 -2.54 8.73 11.98
C VAL A 270 -2.77 7.23 12.04
N GLY A 271 -3.51 6.67 11.07
CA GLY A 271 -3.73 5.22 10.96
C GLY A 271 -2.41 4.46 10.86
N SER A 272 -1.55 4.81 9.89
CA SER A 272 -0.24 4.16 9.76
C SER A 272 0.69 4.46 10.94
N GLY A 273 0.55 5.63 11.58
CA GLY A 273 1.31 6.00 12.77
C GLY A 273 1.03 5.05 13.94
N LEU A 274 -0.24 4.75 14.20
CA LEU A 274 -0.64 3.77 15.23
C LEU A 274 -0.01 2.38 14.97
N GLU A 275 0.03 1.95 13.72
CA GLU A 275 0.62 0.65 13.35
C GLU A 275 2.15 0.66 13.42
N SER A 276 2.79 1.74 12.96
CA SER A 276 4.25 1.84 12.83
C SER A 276 4.97 1.59 14.15
N HIS A 277 4.53 2.23 15.24
CA HIS A 277 5.23 2.16 16.52
C HIS A 277 4.92 0.88 17.32
N ALA A 278 3.95 0.08 16.88
CA ALA A 278 3.66 -1.23 17.44
C ALA A 278 4.53 -2.35 16.82
N ARG A 279 5.38 -2.05 15.84
CA ARG A 279 6.03 -3.04 14.96
C ARG A 279 7.56 -2.86 14.82
N HIS A 280 8.23 -2.33 15.85
CA HIS A 280 9.70 -2.18 15.84
C HIS A 280 10.48 -3.48 16.11
N GLY A 281 9.81 -4.52 16.60
CA GLY A 281 10.42 -5.78 17.04
C GLY A 281 10.45 -6.88 15.98
#